data_AF-A0A2A2M5R5-F1
#
_entry.id   AF-A0A2A2M5R5-F1
#
_cell.length_a   1.000
_cell.length_b   1.000
_cell.length_c   1.000
_cell.angle_alpha   90.00
_cell.angle_beta   90.00
_cell.angle_gamma   90.00
#
_symmetry.space_group_name_H-M   'P 1'
#
loop_
_entity.id
_entity.type
_entity.pdbx_description
1 polymer ?
#
loop_
_entity_poly.entity_id
_entity_poly.type
_entity_poly.pdbx_seq_one_letter_code
_entity_poly.pdbx_strand_id
1 'polypeptide(L)' 'MPFLADGTPVDLVLNPLGVPSRMNVGQIFETHLGWAARNLGMQVAAQLEEWREANPDAKAGDMPDATSRAASRKRSPSW' A
#
# COMPACT_ATOMS: atom_id res chain seq x y z
N MET A 1 24.00 -0.67 -8.92
CA MET A 1 22.55 -0.70 -9.18
C MET A 1 22.14 0.64 -9.76
N PRO A 2 21.22 0.70 -10.74
CA PRO A 2 20.65 1.97 -11.21
C PRO A 2 19.98 2.72 -10.07
N PHE A 3 19.91 4.05 -10.19
CA PHE A 3 19.28 4.94 -9.21
C PHE A 3 18.29 5.87 -9.91
N LEU A 4 17.28 6.29 -9.14
CA LEU A 4 16.27 7.25 -9.57
C LEU A 4 16.81 8.68 -9.51
N ALA A 5 16.07 9.64 -10.06
CA ALA A 5 16.47 11.06 -10.07
C ALA A 5 16.62 11.68 -8.67
N ASP A 6 15.95 11.10 -7.67
CA ASP A 6 16.06 11.47 -6.26
C ASP A 6 17.22 10.78 -5.53
N GLY A 7 18.02 9.97 -6.24
CA GLY A 7 19.13 9.21 -5.68
C GLY A 7 18.73 7.86 -5.07
N THR A 8 17.45 7.51 -5.03
CA THR A 8 16.98 6.23 -4.50
C THR A 8 17.51 5.09 -5.39
N PRO A 9 18.27 4.11 -4.84
CA PRO A 9 18.72 2.96 -5.61
C PRO A 9 17.55 2.02 -5.92
N VAL A 10 17.61 1.34 -7.06
CA VAL A 10 16.67 0.26 -7.41
C VAL A 10 17.10 -1.04 -6.72
N ASP A 11 16.13 -1.80 -6.20
CA ASP A 11 16.38 -3.08 -5.51
C ASP A 11 16.62 -4.26 -6.47
N LEU A 12 15.89 -4.31 -7.59
CA LEU A 12 15.93 -5.40 -8.56
C LEU A 12 15.92 -4.87 -10.00
N VAL A 13 16.74 -5.49 -10.87
CA VAL A 13 16.74 -5.22 -12.32
C VAL A 13 16.32 -6.49 -13.04
N LEU A 14 15.19 -6.44 -13.72
CA LEU A 14 14.64 -7.57 -14.47
C LEU A 14 15.01 -7.47 -15.96
N ASN A 15 15.30 -8.61 -16.58
CA ASN A 15 15.54 -8.68 -18.02
C ASN A 15 14.22 -8.46 -18.79
N PRO A 16 14.15 -7.48 -19.72
CA PRO A 16 12.93 -7.20 -20.46
C PRO A 16 12.48 -8.34 -21.40
N LEU A 17 13.39 -9.21 -21.85
CA LEU A 17 13.05 -10.30 -22.78
C LEU A 17 12.19 -11.41 -22.15
N GLY A 18 12.16 -11.49 -20.81
CA GLY A 18 11.38 -12.49 -20.07
C GLY A 18 9.87 -12.25 -20.05
N VAL A 19 9.44 -11.04 -20.42
CA VAL A 19 8.03 -10.63 -20.43
C VAL A 19 7.34 -11.01 -21.75
N PRO A 20 7.86 -10.63 -22.94
CA PRO A 20 7.24 -11.01 -24.21
C PRO A 20 7.26 -12.51 -24.46
N SER A 21 8.36 -13.18 -24.09
CA SER A 21 8.53 -14.63 -24.32
C SER A 21 7.52 -15.50 -23.57
N ARG A 22 7.01 -15.01 -22.43
CA ARG A 22 5.99 -15.69 -21.62
C ARG A 22 4.60 -15.08 -21.72
N MET A 23 4.44 -14.06 -22.57
CA MET A 23 3.20 -13.31 -22.76
C MET A 23 2.60 -12.76 -21.44
N ASN A 24 3.42 -12.50 -20.41
CA ASN A 24 2.93 -11.99 -19.14
C ASN A 24 3.01 -10.45 -19.08
N VAL A 25 2.13 -9.78 -19.82
CA VAL A 25 2.00 -8.31 -19.75
C VAL A 25 1.54 -7.82 -18.37
N GLY A 26 0.89 -8.69 -17.58
CA GLY A 26 0.43 -8.40 -16.23
C GLY A 26 1.55 -7.91 -15.31
N GLN A 27 2.76 -8.44 -15.47
CA GLN A 27 3.94 -8.01 -14.70
C GLN A 27 4.27 -6.52 -14.91
N ILE A 28 4.06 -6.01 -16.13
CA ILE A 28 4.26 -4.58 -16.43
C ILE A 28 3.18 -3.74 -15.78
N PHE A 29 1.91 -4.17 -15.87
CA PHE A 29 0.80 -3.49 -15.21
C PHE A 29 0.94 -3.46 -13.70
N GLU A 30 1.36 -4.58 -13.08
CA GLU A 30 1.63 -4.68 -11.65
C GLU A 30 2.69 -3.67 -11.21
N THR A 31 3.79 -3.56 -11.97
CA THR A 31 4.86 -2.61 -11.66
C THR A 31 4.36 -1.16 -11.74
N HIS A 32 3.57 -0.81 -12.76
CA HIS A 32 3.02 0.54 -12.92
C HIS A 32 1.98 0.88 -11.83
N LEU A 33 1.06 -0.04 -11.55
CA LEU A 33 0.03 0.13 -10.53
C LEU A 33 0.66 0.19 -9.13
N GLY A 34 1.67 -0.64 -8.86
CA GLY A 34 2.44 -0.58 -7.62
C GLY A 34 3.13 0.77 -7.43
N TRP A 35 3.73 1.33 -8.49
CA TRP A 35 4.35 2.66 -8.45
C TRP A 35 3.33 3.78 -8.20
N ALA A 36 2.18 3.74 -8.89
CA ALA A 36 1.10 4.70 -8.67
C ALA A 36 0.52 4.60 -7.25
N ALA A 37 0.31 3.38 -6.74
CA ALA A 37 -0.19 3.13 -5.39
C ALA A 37 0.76 3.65 -4.31
N ARG A 38 2.08 3.48 -4.50
CA ARG A 38 3.10 4.06 -3.60
C ARG A 38 2.96 5.58 -3.51
N ASN A 39 2.87 6.25 -4.65
CA ASN A 39 2.74 7.72 -4.70
C ASN A 39 1.42 8.20 -4.07
N LEU A 40 0.32 7.50 -4.33
CA LEU A 40 -0.97 7.81 -3.71
C LEU A 40 -0.91 7.62 -2.20
N GLY A 41 -0.28 6.54 -1.72
CA GLY A 41 -0.07 6.29 -0.30
C GLY A 41 0.70 7.42 0.40
N MET A 42 1.71 7.99 -0.26
CA MET A 42 2.45 9.15 0.25
C MET A 42 1.58 10.40 0.35
N GLN A 43 0.72 10.65 -0.63
CA GLN A 43 -0.21 11.79 -0.60
C GLN A 43 -1.24 11.64 0.53
N VAL A 44 -1.82 10.46 0.68
CA VAL A 44 -2.77 10.17 1.76
C VAL A 44 -2.11 10.31 3.13
N ALA A 45 -0.87 9.84 3.29
CA ALA A 45 -0.12 10.00 4.54
C ALA A 45 0.12 11.48 4.88
N ALA A 46 0.52 12.29 3.89
CA ALA A 46 0.72 13.72 4.08
C ALA A 46 -0.59 14.42 4.51
N GLN A 47 -1.71 14.14 3.82
CA GLN A 47 -3.02 14.70 4.17
C GLN A 47 -3.50 14.24 5.56
N LEU A 48 -3.24 13.00 5.92
CA LEU A 48 -3.61 12.47 7.23
C LEU A 48 -2.83 13.14 8.36
N GLU A 49 -1.54 13.39 8.15
CA GLU A 49 -0.71 14.08 9.14
C GLU A 49 -1.16 15.53 9.33
N GLU A 50 -1.40 16.25 8.24
CA GLU A 50 -1.95 17.61 8.27
C GLU A 50 -3.30 17.65 9.03
N TRP A 51 -4.18 16.67 8.76
CA TRP A 51 -5.45 16.58 9.46
C TRP A 51 -5.28 16.32 10.96
N ARG A 52 -4.31 15.49 11.37
CA ARG A 52 -4.03 15.21 12.80
C ARG A 52 -3.51 16.43 13.53
N GLU A 53 -2.60 17.19 12.91
CA GLU A 53 -2.08 18.44 13.49
C GLU A 53 -3.19 19.47 13.68
N ALA A 54 -4.11 19.58 12.71
CA ALA A 54 -5.28 20.45 12.81
C ALA A 54 -6.33 19.97 13.83
N ASN A 55 -6.30 18.69 14.24
CA ASN A 55 -7.31 18.08 15.11
C ASN A 55 -6.65 17.29 16.28
N PRO A 56 -6.00 17.96 17.23
CA PRO A 56 -5.24 17.32 18.30
C PRO A 56 -6.09 16.50 19.28
N ASP A 57 -7.37 16.86 19.45
CA ASP A 57 -8.33 16.15 20.33
C ASP A 57 -9.23 15.16 19.58
N ALA A 58 -8.88 14.81 18.32
CA ALA A 58 -9.67 13.89 17.52
C ALA A 58 -9.79 12.52 18.20
N LYS A 59 -11.01 12.16 18.61
CA LYS A 59 -11.36 10.82 19.08
C LYS A 59 -11.68 9.94 17.88
N ALA A 60 -11.17 8.72 17.86
CA ALA A 60 -11.63 7.72 16.90
C ALA A 60 -13.15 7.57 17.03
N GLY A 61 -13.87 7.72 15.93
CA GLY A 61 -15.32 7.46 15.91
C GLY A 61 -15.61 6.02 16.30
N ASP A 62 -16.76 5.79 16.93
CA ASP A 62 -17.18 4.45 17.32
C ASP A 62 -17.17 3.51 16.11
N MET A 63 -16.49 2.36 16.27
CA MET A 63 -16.45 1.33 15.24
C MET A 63 -17.88 0.86 14.94
N PRO A 64 -18.30 0.76 13.66
CA PRO A 64 -19.61 0.23 13.33
C PRO A 64 -19.76 -1.20 13.90
N ASP A 65 -20.95 -1.52 14.42
CA ASP A 65 -21.23 -2.75 15.19
C ASP A 65 -20.89 -4.06 14.44
N ALA A 66 -20.79 -4.00 13.11
CA ALA A 66 -20.35 -5.13 12.28
C ALA A 66 -18.91 -5.59 12.58
N THR A 67 -18.03 -4.66 12.96
CA THR A 67 -16.62 -4.96 13.26
C THR A 67 -16.38 -5.42 14.71
N SER A 68 -17.25 -5.03 15.66
CA SER A 68 -17.18 -5.47 17.06
C SER A 68 -17.47 -6.98 17.19
N ARG A 69 -18.49 -7.46 16.44
CA ARG A 69 -18.91 -8.87 16.38
C ARG A 69 -17.91 -9.75 15.63
N ALA A 70 -17.24 -9.23 14.61
CA ALA A 70 -16.22 -9.98 13.88
C ALA A 70 -14.96 -10.22 14.73
N ALA A 71 -14.60 -9.26 15.58
CA ALA A 71 -13.46 -9.37 16.50
C ALA A 71 -13.70 -10.35 17.66
N SER A 72 -14.95 -10.54 18.10
CA SER A 72 -15.28 -11.54 19.13
C SER A 72 -15.32 -12.96 18.57
N ARG A 73 -15.74 -13.14 17.31
CA ARG A 73 -15.85 -14.46 16.67
C ARG A 73 -14.51 -15.10 16.29
N LYS A 74 -13.43 -14.31 16.18
CA LYS A 74 -12.07 -14.82 15.86
C LYS A 74 -11.25 -15.27 17.08
N ARG A 75 -11.77 -15.14 18.31
CA ARG A 75 -11.08 -15.59 19.55
C ARG A 75 -11.53 -16.95 20.08
N SER A 76 -12.23 -17.75 19.27
CA SER A 76 -12.56 -19.14 19.63
C SER A 76 -11.63 -20.07 18.84
N PRO A 77 -10.60 -20.67 19.46
CA PRO A 77 -9.83 -21.73 18.82
C PRO A 77 -10.72 -22.97 18.75
N SER A 78 -11.10 -23.37 17.54
CA SER A 78 -11.51 -24.75 17.29
C SER A 78 -10.35 -25.40 16.55
N TRP A 79 -9.63 -26.24 17.32
CA TRP A 79 -8.46 -27.07 16.95
C TRP A 79 -7.10 -26.36 16.92
#